data_AF-A0A381F3T8-F1
#
_entry.id   AF-A0A381F3T8-F1
#
_cell.length_a   1.000
_cell.length_b   1.000
_cell.length_c   1.000
_cell.angle_alpha   90.00
_cell.angle_beta   90.00
_cell.angle_gamma   90.00
#
_symmetry.space_group_name_H-M   'P 1'
#
loop_
_entity.id
_entity.type
_entity.pdbx_description
1 polymer ?
#
loop_
_entity_poly.entity_id
_entity_poly.type
_entity_poly.pdbx_seq_one_letter_code
_entity_poly.pdbx_strand_id
1 'polypeptide(L)'
;MSTTLIKKRQIENLKIVNADIDSAAAIDTSKLAEGSDFIKKTGTVTFTGDQSMGGNKLTNLGAPSNPDDAVRLVDLQNNQAGLSFKDAARVATTANITLSGAQTIDGVSVVAGNRVLVKNQTAGAANGIYVAATGAWTRASDADTAEELKSGTFILIQEGTVNADSGWVLSTDGAITIGSTVLTFAQFSGAGQISAGTGMVKNGNTLDVVGTAGRIVANADNIDLATTGVTAGTYTKTTVDAYGRVTAGTTATPADIGAQPSNANLTNLASFSGPGFYVNTSTNSNVARSIAGTAGRIGITNGNGVAGNPTIDLLTSGVAVGTYNNVTVDAYGRVTSASNIAVMNPSNYIVRESPSGLVNGTNAVFSLANVPLAGKEMIYLNGQLLEPGTGNDYTISGATITMLTIPVVGDIIRATYYY
;
A
#
# COMPACT_ATOMS: atom_id res chain seq x y z
N MET A 1 4.47 33.41 118.58
CA MET A 1 3.32 34.15 118.03
C MET A 1 2.05 33.42 118.46
N SER A 2 1.11 34.14 119.07
CA SER A 2 -0.19 33.60 119.49
C SER A 2 -1.02 33.24 118.26
N THR A 3 -1.29 31.96 118.03
CA THR A 3 -2.21 31.52 116.97
C THR A 3 -3.64 31.70 117.46
N THR A 4 -4.33 32.74 116.99
CA THR A 4 -5.77 32.93 117.23
C THR A 4 -6.54 31.84 116.46
N LEU A 5 -6.94 30.78 117.16
CA LEU A 5 -7.83 29.75 116.61
C LEU A 5 -9.28 30.22 116.73
N ILE A 6 -9.89 30.66 115.63
CA ILE A 6 -11.33 30.97 115.59
C ILE A 6 -12.11 29.64 115.51
N LYS A 7 -12.37 29.03 116.67
CA LYS A 7 -13.30 27.90 116.78
C LYS A 7 -14.72 28.43 117.01
N LYS A 8 -15.52 28.49 115.94
CA LYS A 8 -17.00 28.65 115.95
C LYS A 8 -17.58 30.06 116.22
N ARG A 9 -16.96 31.13 115.74
CA ARG A 9 -17.66 32.43 115.57
C ARG A 9 -17.86 32.67 114.07
N GLN A 10 -19.06 33.13 113.68
CA GLN A 10 -19.33 33.52 112.29
C GLN A 10 -18.34 34.63 111.93
N ILE A 11 -17.57 34.42 110.87
CA ILE A 11 -16.76 35.50 110.28
C ILE A 11 -17.77 36.41 109.60
N GLU A 12 -17.82 37.68 110.01
CA GLU A 12 -18.70 38.69 109.40
C GLU A 12 -18.43 38.78 107.89
N ASN A 13 -19.48 39.07 107.11
CA ASN A 13 -19.39 39.12 105.66
C ASN A 13 -18.28 40.10 105.20
N LEU A 14 -17.46 39.69 104.22
CA LEU A 14 -16.35 40.45 103.64
C LEU A 14 -15.16 40.78 104.56
N LYS A 15 -15.06 40.16 105.76
CA LYS A 15 -13.94 40.42 106.69
C LYS A 15 -12.64 39.68 106.40
N ILE A 16 -12.64 38.63 105.58
CA ILE A 16 -11.39 38.00 105.13
C ILE A 16 -10.93 38.75 103.90
N VAL A 17 -9.86 39.52 104.02
CA VAL A 17 -9.16 40.12 102.88
C VAL A 17 -7.92 39.30 102.52
N ASN A 18 -7.32 39.58 101.36
CA ASN A 18 -6.11 38.88 100.90
C ASN A 18 -4.96 38.93 101.92
N ALA A 19 -4.89 39.99 102.75
CA ALA A 19 -3.89 40.15 103.80
C ALA A 19 -4.09 39.22 105.02
N ASP A 20 -5.31 38.71 105.23
CA ASP A 20 -5.62 37.76 106.31
C ASP A 20 -5.30 36.31 105.92
N ILE A 21 -5.00 36.07 104.65
CA ILE A 21 -4.65 34.76 104.12
C ILE A 21 -3.13 34.68 104.04
N ASP A 22 -2.55 33.83 104.89
CA ASP A 22 -1.12 33.51 104.81
C ASP A 22 -0.80 32.92 103.43
N SER A 23 0.33 33.32 102.84
CA SER A 23 0.82 32.78 101.56
C SER A 23 0.98 31.26 101.53
N ALA A 24 1.16 30.61 102.69
CA ALA A 24 1.25 29.16 102.85
C ALA A 24 -0.08 28.50 103.25
N ALA A 25 -1.19 29.24 103.29
CA ALA A 25 -2.48 28.69 103.63
C ALA A 25 -2.92 27.63 102.60
N ALA A 26 -3.06 26.39 103.05
CA ALA A 26 -3.62 25.29 102.26
C ALA A 26 -5.15 25.42 102.15
N ILE A 27 -5.60 26.46 101.46
CA ILE A 27 -7.02 26.66 101.16
C ILE A 27 -7.43 25.60 100.14
N ASP A 28 -8.30 24.70 100.56
CA ASP A 28 -8.91 23.73 99.65
C ASP A 28 -9.69 24.48 98.57
N THR A 29 -9.40 24.22 97.30
CA THR A 29 -10.05 24.88 96.16
C THR A 29 -11.56 24.64 96.13
N SER A 30 -12.06 23.59 96.79
CA SER A 30 -13.51 23.36 97.00
C SER A 30 -14.17 24.36 97.96
N LYS A 31 -13.37 25.13 98.72
CA LYS A 31 -13.83 26.15 99.66
C LYS A 31 -13.73 27.58 99.13
N LEU A 32 -13.03 27.77 98.01
CA LEU A 32 -13.22 28.95 97.17
C LEU A 32 -14.55 28.76 96.47
N ALA A 33 -15.40 29.79 96.40
CA ALA A 33 -16.72 29.69 95.77
C ALA A 33 -16.58 28.95 94.44
N GLU A 34 -17.11 27.74 94.38
CA GLU A 34 -16.85 26.87 93.25
C GLU A 34 -17.44 27.48 91.97
N GLY A 35 -16.59 27.90 91.04
CA GLY A 35 -16.95 28.09 89.64
C GLY A 35 -17.19 29.55 89.21
N SER A 36 -16.25 30.04 88.40
CA SER A 36 -16.42 30.93 87.22
C SER A 36 -15.08 31.58 86.87
N ASP A 37 -14.22 31.83 87.86
CA ASP A 37 -13.05 32.69 87.70
C ASP A 37 -11.70 31.96 87.49
N PHE A 38 -11.65 30.63 87.66
CA PHE A 38 -10.40 29.86 87.53
C PHE A 38 -10.59 28.59 86.68
N ILE A 39 -9.55 28.24 85.91
CA ILE A 39 -9.48 27.00 85.14
C ILE A 39 -9.21 25.83 86.10
N LYS A 40 -10.04 24.79 86.06
CA LYS A 40 -9.84 23.56 86.86
C LYS A 40 -8.98 22.55 86.09
N LYS A 41 -8.08 21.84 86.80
CA LYS A 41 -7.27 20.73 86.24
C LYS A 41 -8.10 19.60 85.61
N THR A 42 -9.36 19.48 86.03
CA THR A 42 -10.33 18.51 85.54
C THR A 42 -10.92 18.89 84.19
N GLY A 43 -10.67 20.11 83.70
CA GLY A 43 -11.24 20.62 82.45
C GLY A 43 -12.74 20.91 82.50
N THR A 44 -13.37 20.88 83.70
CA THR A 44 -14.83 20.98 83.86
C THR A 44 -15.36 22.42 83.80
N VAL A 45 -14.50 23.41 83.60
CA VAL A 45 -14.89 24.82 83.46
C VAL A 45 -14.70 25.21 82.00
N THR A 46 -15.80 25.49 81.31
CA THR A 46 -15.80 25.93 79.91
C THR A 46 -15.41 27.39 79.81
N PHE A 47 -14.62 27.76 78.81
CA PHE A 47 -14.42 29.16 78.44
C PHE A 47 -15.68 29.70 77.74
N THR A 48 -16.27 30.76 78.28
CA THR A 48 -17.44 31.41 77.70
C THR A 48 -17.09 32.58 76.77
N GLY A 49 -15.80 32.80 76.53
CA GLY A 49 -15.25 33.77 75.57
C GLY A 49 -13.83 33.40 75.17
N ASP A 50 -13.30 34.08 74.15
CA ASP A 50 -11.96 33.84 73.61
C ASP A 50 -10.87 34.06 74.66
N GLN A 51 -9.88 33.18 74.67
CA GLN A 51 -8.76 33.25 75.62
C GLN A 51 -7.50 33.73 74.93
N SER A 52 -7.02 34.91 75.32
CA SER A 52 -5.71 35.40 74.90
C SER A 52 -4.60 34.78 75.74
N MET A 53 -3.57 34.25 75.10
CA MET A 53 -2.37 33.72 75.78
C MET A 53 -1.28 34.78 76.00
N GLY A 54 -1.47 36.01 75.54
CA GLY A 54 -0.51 37.10 75.73
C GLY A 54 0.90 36.81 75.18
N GLY A 55 1.01 35.96 74.15
CA GLY A 55 2.30 35.52 73.57
C GLY A 55 2.95 34.31 74.26
N ASN A 56 2.31 33.73 75.28
CA ASN A 56 2.80 32.55 75.97
C ASN A 56 2.43 31.25 75.25
N LYS A 57 3.17 30.17 75.53
CA LYS A 57 3.01 28.84 74.91
C LYS A 57 2.01 27.97 75.67
N LEU A 58 1.22 27.19 74.94
CA LEU A 58 0.49 26.04 75.48
C LEU A 58 1.35 24.77 75.28
N THR A 59 1.87 24.19 76.37
CA THR A 59 2.80 23.05 76.33
C THR A 59 2.10 21.74 76.67
N ASN A 60 2.68 20.60 76.26
CA ASN A 60 2.16 19.24 76.50
C ASN A 60 0.78 18.95 75.90
N LEU A 61 0.45 19.60 74.78
CA LEU A 61 -0.75 19.30 74.01
C LEU A 61 -0.65 17.89 73.38
N GLY A 62 -1.71 17.10 73.48
CA GLY A 62 -1.81 15.79 72.83
C GLY A 62 -1.92 15.89 71.30
N ALA A 63 -1.80 14.77 70.59
CA ALA A 63 -2.13 14.74 69.16
C ALA A 63 -3.63 15.01 68.98
N PRO A 64 -4.05 15.88 68.03
CA PRO A 64 -5.45 16.16 67.79
C PRO A 64 -6.18 14.90 67.30
N SER A 65 -7.40 14.69 67.78
CA SER A 65 -8.26 13.54 67.45
C SER A 65 -9.66 13.96 67.01
N ASN A 66 -10.09 15.16 67.37
CA ASN A 66 -11.32 15.82 66.91
C ASN A 66 -10.96 16.95 65.91
N PRO A 67 -11.77 17.20 64.87
CA PRO A 67 -11.59 18.32 63.95
C PRO A 67 -11.43 19.71 64.60
N ASP A 68 -12.01 19.92 65.79
CA ASP A 68 -11.98 21.18 66.52
C ASP A 68 -10.84 21.27 67.56
N ASP A 69 -9.98 20.25 67.66
CA ASP A 69 -8.84 20.25 68.58
C ASP A 69 -7.78 21.28 68.16
N ALA A 70 -7.09 21.85 69.16
CA ALA A 70 -5.88 22.62 68.89
C ALA A 70 -4.81 21.73 68.24
N VAL A 71 -4.18 22.22 67.18
CA VAL A 71 -3.17 21.49 66.41
C VAL A 71 -1.77 21.82 66.92
N ARG A 72 -0.93 20.80 67.16
CA ARG A 72 0.49 21.02 67.49
C ARG A 72 1.22 21.51 66.26
N LEU A 73 2.19 22.41 66.43
CA LEU A 73 3.02 22.91 65.33
C LEU A 73 3.63 21.79 64.48
N VAL A 74 4.09 20.70 65.13
CA VAL A 74 4.66 19.53 64.44
C VAL A 74 3.66 18.84 63.51
N ASP A 75 2.38 18.73 63.89
CA ASP A 75 1.36 18.10 63.06
C ASP A 75 1.00 18.98 61.86
N LEU A 76 0.94 20.30 62.05
CA LEU A 76 0.78 21.26 60.96
C LEU A 76 1.97 21.19 59.98
N GLN A 77 3.20 21.14 60.51
CA GLN A 77 4.42 21.01 59.71
C GLN A 77 4.47 19.69 58.94
N ASN A 78 3.99 18.59 59.53
CA ASN A 78 3.93 17.29 58.88
C ASN A 78 2.81 17.22 57.82
N ASN A 79 1.68 17.89 58.05
CA ASN A 79 0.58 17.99 57.08
C ASN A 79 0.93 18.90 55.88
N GLN A 80 1.94 19.78 56.01
CA GLN A 80 2.54 20.53 54.91
C GLN A 80 3.49 19.66 54.07
N ALA A 81 2.99 18.56 53.49
CA ALA A 81 3.50 17.85 52.30
C ALA A 81 5.02 17.55 52.15
N GLY A 82 5.83 17.51 53.22
CA GLY A 82 7.28 17.36 53.09
C GLY A 82 7.97 18.51 52.33
N LEU A 83 7.25 19.62 52.10
CA LEU A 83 7.75 20.81 51.44
C LEU A 83 7.99 21.90 52.47
N SER A 84 9.21 22.42 52.52
CA SER A 84 9.57 23.54 53.40
C SER A 84 9.47 24.85 52.63
N PHE A 85 8.36 25.57 52.77
CA PHE A 85 8.13 26.84 52.08
C PHE A 85 9.08 27.94 52.57
N LYS A 86 9.59 28.73 51.62
CA LYS A 86 10.39 29.94 51.84
C LYS A 86 9.71 31.16 51.26
N ASP A 87 10.14 32.32 51.72
CA ASP A 87 9.71 33.58 51.11
C ASP A 87 10.05 33.61 49.62
N ALA A 88 9.11 34.09 48.83
CA ALA A 88 9.21 34.12 47.38
C ALA A 88 10.43 34.94 46.93
N ALA A 89 11.16 34.42 45.94
CA ALA A 89 12.19 35.18 45.27
C ALA A 89 11.57 36.03 44.18
N ARG A 90 12.13 37.22 43.97
CA ARG A 90 11.68 38.10 42.90
C ARG A 90 11.97 37.48 41.53
N VAL A 91 13.17 36.92 41.35
CA VAL A 91 13.59 36.25 40.11
C VAL A 91 14.42 35.00 40.39
N ALA A 92 14.52 34.13 39.38
CA ALA A 92 15.46 33.00 39.38
C ALA A 92 16.50 33.15 38.27
N THR A 93 17.73 32.72 38.53
CA THR A 93 18.81 32.74 37.53
C THR A 93 18.48 31.86 36.32
N THR A 94 18.86 32.29 35.11
CA THR A 94 18.81 31.53 33.84
C THR A 94 20.20 31.07 33.36
N ALA A 95 21.28 31.61 33.95
CA ALA A 95 22.67 31.25 33.71
C ALA A 95 23.52 31.47 34.97
N ASN A 96 24.81 31.16 34.92
CA ASN A 96 25.75 31.46 35.99
C ASN A 96 25.91 32.98 36.17
N ILE A 97 25.92 33.45 37.42
CA ILE A 97 26.04 34.88 37.75
C ILE A 97 27.22 35.15 38.70
N THR A 98 27.56 36.43 38.84
CA THR A 98 28.44 36.89 39.92
C THR A 98 27.58 37.16 41.14
N LEU A 99 27.93 36.65 42.32
CA LEU A 99 27.16 36.90 43.56
C LEU A 99 27.54 38.25 44.19
N SER A 100 27.46 39.33 43.43
CA SER A 100 27.79 40.69 43.89
C SER A 100 27.17 41.75 42.99
N GLY A 101 26.87 42.93 43.56
CA GLY A 101 26.41 44.10 42.81
C GLY A 101 25.01 43.97 42.20
N ALA A 102 24.52 45.05 41.60
CA ALA A 102 23.25 45.06 40.87
C ALA A 102 23.41 44.41 39.48
N GLN A 103 22.42 43.63 39.06
CA GLN A 103 22.47 42.84 37.83
C GLN A 103 21.08 42.73 37.18
N THR A 104 21.04 42.40 35.90
CA THR A 104 19.80 42.00 35.22
C THR A 104 19.72 40.48 35.16
N ILE A 105 18.70 39.89 35.77
CA ILE A 105 18.48 38.45 35.83
C ILE A 105 17.10 38.15 35.27
N ASP A 106 17.02 37.25 34.30
CA ASP A 106 15.77 36.86 33.63
C ASP A 106 14.93 38.05 33.09
N GLY A 107 15.63 39.09 32.59
CA GLY A 107 15.02 40.33 32.09
C GLY A 107 14.65 41.36 33.16
N VAL A 108 14.88 41.08 34.44
CA VAL A 108 14.51 41.97 35.56
C VAL A 108 15.74 42.59 36.21
N SER A 109 15.70 43.89 36.49
CA SER A 109 16.75 44.59 37.24
C SER A 109 16.71 44.23 38.73
N VAL A 110 17.75 43.57 39.22
CA VAL A 110 17.94 43.14 40.62
C VAL A 110 18.91 44.08 41.32
N VAL A 111 18.44 44.70 42.41
CA VAL A 111 19.21 45.65 43.24
C VAL A 111 19.28 45.18 44.69
N ALA A 112 20.05 45.88 45.53
CA ALA A 112 20.22 45.54 46.94
C ALA A 112 18.87 45.34 47.67
N GLY A 113 18.76 44.25 48.44
CA GLY A 113 17.54 43.84 49.14
C GLY A 113 16.59 42.95 48.33
N ASN A 114 16.77 42.81 47.02
CA ASN A 114 15.99 41.87 46.22
C ASN A 114 16.42 40.43 46.48
N ARG A 115 15.43 39.54 46.59
CA ARG A 115 15.65 38.11 46.82
C ARG A 115 15.70 37.37 45.48
N VAL A 116 16.70 36.50 45.31
CA VAL A 116 16.96 35.78 44.05
C VAL A 116 17.15 34.29 44.34
N LEU A 117 16.45 33.44 43.59
CA LEU A 117 16.79 32.02 43.52
C LEU A 117 17.99 31.84 42.58
N VAL A 118 19.14 31.54 43.15
CA VAL A 118 20.36 31.22 42.41
C VAL A 118 20.43 29.69 42.26
N LYS A 119 20.15 29.22 41.05
CA LYS A 119 20.06 27.77 40.73
C LYS A 119 21.03 27.31 39.64
N ASN A 120 21.77 28.24 39.03
CA ASN A 120 22.59 27.99 37.84
C ASN A 120 24.09 28.33 38.02
N GLN A 121 24.63 28.30 39.24
CA GLN A 121 26.07 28.46 39.43
C GLN A 121 26.85 27.27 38.86
N THR A 122 28.02 27.54 38.27
CA THR A 122 28.93 26.49 37.80
C THR A 122 29.37 25.57 38.95
N ALA A 123 29.68 26.14 40.11
CA ALA A 123 29.86 25.40 41.35
C ALA A 123 28.51 25.26 42.06
N GLY A 124 27.84 24.12 41.89
CA GLY A 124 26.47 23.93 42.40
C GLY A 124 26.31 24.06 43.92
N ALA A 125 27.38 23.98 44.72
CA ALA A 125 27.33 24.29 46.16
C ALA A 125 27.12 25.78 46.47
N ALA A 126 27.33 26.66 45.48
CA ALA A 126 27.03 28.09 45.58
C ALA A 126 25.57 28.42 45.22
N ASN A 127 24.78 27.47 44.73
CA ASN A 127 23.34 27.66 44.57
C ASN A 127 22.66 27.90 45.93
N GLY A 128 21.45 28.45 45.90
CA GLY A 128 20.68 28.79 47.09
C GLY A 128 19.79 30.00 46.86
N ILE A 129 19.19 30.50 47.93
CA ILE A 129 18.37 31.71 47.89
C ILE A 129 19.19 32.85 48.47
N TYR A 130 19.38 33.92 47.71
CA TYR A 130 20.26 35.03 48.06
C TYR A 130 19.50 36.35 48.17
N VAL A 131 20.02 37.25 49.01
CA VAL A 131 19.63 38.65 49.02
C VAL A 131 20.72 39.44 48.31
N ALA A 132 20.34 40.12 47.23
CA ALA A 132 21.24 40.96 46.47
C ALA A 132 21.76 42.12 47.31
N ALA A 133 22.99 42.53 47.05
CA ALA A 133 23.68 43.62 47.74
C ALA A 133 24.57 44.40 46.77
N THR A 134 25.03 45.59 47.18
CA THR A 134 26.02 46.37 46.41
C THR A 134 27.38 45.69 46.39
N GLY A 135 27.76 45.05 47.50
CA GLY A 135 28.90 44.14 47.60
C GLY A 135 28.50 42.68 47.37
N ALA A 136 29.24 41.76 48.01
CA ALA A 136 28.94 40.33 47.94
C ALA A 136 27.53 40.03 48.46
N TRP A 137 26.79 39.20 47.73
CA TRP A 137 25.47 38.74 48.12
C TRP A 137 25.59 37.69 49.21
N THR A 138 24.65 37.71 50.15
CA THR A 138 24.55 36.70 51.21
C THR A 138 23.36 35.79 50.94
N ARG A 139 23.41 34.55 51.45
CA ARG A 139 22.21 33.73 51.51
C ARG A 139 21.14 34.44 52.33
N ALA A 140 19.89 34.20 52.00
CA ALA A 140 18.78 34.72 52.76
C ALA A 140 18.70 34.06 54.14
N SER A 141 18.27 34.81 55.15
CA SER A 141 18.30 34.41 56.56
C SER A 141 17.39 33.23 56.93
N ASP A 142 16.44 32.89 56.07
CA ASP A 142 15.56 31.72 56.19
C ASP A 142 16.06 30.54 55.33
N ALA A 143 17.25 30.65 54.73
CA ALA A 143 17.85 29.67 53.83
C ALA A 143 19.39 29.68 53.87
N ASP A 144 19.99 30.02 55.01
CA ASP A 144 21.45 30.11 55.18
C ASP A 144 22.06 28.99 56.03
N THR A 145 21.23 28.17 56.68
CA THR A 145 21.64 26.96 57.42
C THR A 145 21.20 25.66 56.75
N ALA A 146 21.80 24.53 57.16
CA ALA A 146 21.46 23.20 56.66
C ALA A 146 20.08 22.72 57.13
N GLU A 147 19.63 23.20 58.29
CA GLU A 147 18.32 22.92 58.86
C GLU A 147 17.19 23.63 58.09
N GLU A 148 17.50 24.79 57.53
CA GLU A 148 16.56 25.64 56.81
C GLU A 148 16.54 25.33 55.31
N LEU A 149 17.70 25.15 54.68
CA LEU A 149 17.81 24.84 53.25
C LEU A 149 18.06 23.35 53.03
N LYS A 150 17.05 22.54 53.35
CA LYS A 150 17.05 21.07 53.25
C LYS A 150 16.27 20.56 52.04
N SER A 151 16.44 19.29 51.70
CA SER A 151 15.64 18.63 50.66
C SER A 151 14.14 18.87 50.87
N GLY A 152 13.41 19.16 49.78
CA GLY A 152 12.02 19.57 49.83
C GLY A 152 11.79 21.07 50.08
N THR A 153 12.84 21.88 50.23
CA THR A 153 12.67 23.35 50.32
C THR A 153 11.99 23.89 49.07
N PHE A 154 10.87 24.58 49.23
CA PHE A 154 10.05 25.12 48.14
C PHE A 154 10.05 26.64 48.12
N ILE A 155 10.15 27.23 46.93
CA ILE A 155 10.13 28.68 46.72
C ILE A 155 9.35 29.05 45.46
N LEU A 156 8.59 30.14 45.52
CA LEU A 156 7.91 30.74 44.36
C LEU A 156 8.78 31.85 43.75
N ILE A 157 8.67 32.00 42.43
CA ILE A 157 9.29 33.08 41.65
C ILE A 157 8.20 34.03 41.14
N GLN A 158 8.38 35.32 41.38
CA GLN A 158 7.34 36.34 41.10
C GLN A 158 7.47 36.99 39.72
N GLU A 159 8.69 37.19 39.23
CA GLU A 159 8.96 37.94 38.00
C GLU A 159 10.03 37.23 37.14
N GLY A 160 10.13 37.61 35.87
CA GLY A 160 11.06 37.04 34.91
C GLY A 160 10.42 36.82 33.55
N THR A 161 11.23 36.59 32.52
CA THR A 161 10.72 36.19 31.19
C THR A 161 10.55 34.68 31.10
N VAL A 162 11.47 33.92 31.71
CA VAL A 162 11.54 32.46 31.62
C VAL A 162 10.96 31.77 32.86
N ASN A 163 11.22 32.30 34.05
CA ASN A 163 10.89 31.63 35.32
C ASN A 163 9.80 32.33 36.14
N ALA A 164 9.10 33.35 35.61
CA ALA A 164 7.98 33.98 36.30
C ALA A 164 6.88 32.96 36.64
N ASP A 165 6.13 33.25 37.71
CA ASP A 165 4.97 32.48 38.15
C ASP A 165 5.23 30.97 38.32
N SER A 166 6.45 30.60 38.72
CA SER A 166 6.88 29.21 38.87
C SER A 166 7.25 28.85 40.31
N GLY A 167 6.96 27.60 40.71
CA GLY A 167 7.47 27.00 41.94
C GLY A 167 8.75 26.22 41.69
N TRP A 168 9.66 26.19 42.66
CA TRP A 168 10.90 25.41 42.63
C TRP A 168 11.10 24.67 43.94
N VAL A 169 11.58 23.43 43.86
CA VAL A 169 11.91 22.57 45.01
C VAL A 169 13.40 22.20 44.99
N LEU A 170 14.05 22.26 46.14
CA LEU A 170 15.39 21.70 46.33
C LEU A 170 15.28 20.18 46.33
N SER A 171 15.77 19.54 45.25
CA SER A 171 15.68 18.10 45.01
C SER A 171 16.98 17.36 45.30
N THR A 172 17.94 18.00 45.98
CA THR A 172 19.16 17.32 46.44
C THR A 172 18.78 16.31 47.52
N ASP A 173 19.13 15.04 47.31
CA ASP A 173 18.84 13.96 48.26
C ASP A 173 19.87 13.89 49.40
N GLY A 174 19.41 13.46 50.57
CA GLY A 174 20.27 13.22 51.74
C GLY A 174 20.61 14.47 52.56
N ALA A 175 21.63 14.35 53.43
CA ALA A 175 22.06 15.42 54.32
C ALA A 175 22.81 16.51 53.54
N ILE A 176 22.46 17.77 53.78
CA ILE A 176 23.04 18.94 53.10
C ILE A 176 24.00 19.67 54.04
N THR A 177 25.17 20.05 53.54
CA THR A 177 26.11 20.97 54.21
C THR A 177 26.32 22.19 53.31
N ILE A 178 26.01 23.37 53.83
CA ILE A 178 26.08 24.63 53.08
C ILE A 178 27.54 24.91 52.69
N GLY A 179 27.74 25.27 51.42
CA GLY A 179 29.05 25.58 50.86
C GLY A 179 29.85 24.39 50.34
N SER A 180 29.42 23.14 50.62
CA SER A 180 30.08 21.93 50.10
C SER A 180 29.15 21.01 49.30
N THR A 181 27.91 20.79 49.75
CA THR A 181 26.96 19.94 49.04
C THR A 181 26.41 20.66 47.82
N VAL A 182 26.34 19.97 46.67
CA VAL A 182 25.70 20.52 45.46
C VAL A 182 24.20 20.69 45.67
N LEU A 183 23.70 21.91 45.47
CA LEU A 183 22.28 22.24 45.65
C LEU A 183 21.58 22.32 44.30
N THR A 184 20.71 21.36 44.03
CA THR A 184 19.98 21.21 42.77
C THR A 184 18.52 21.58 42.98
N PHE A 185 18.07 22.67 42.35
CA PHE A 185 16.68 23.07 42.35
C PHE A 185 15.99 22.58 41.08
N ALA A 186 14.86 21.91 41.23
CA ALA A 186 13.98 21.49 40.15
C ALA A 186 12.69 22.32 40.18
N GLN A 187 12.12 22.65 39.02
CA GLN A 187 10.84 23.35 38.98
C GLN A 187 9.77 22.44 39.58
N PHE A 188 9.15 22.91 40.66
CA PHE A 188 7.99 22.29 41.26
C PHE A 188 6.78 22.65 40.41
N SER A 189 6.49 21.77 39.48
CA SER A 189 5.20 21.66 38.81
C SER A 189 4.64 20.29 39.19
N GLY A 190 3.34 20.08 39.10
CA GLY A 190 2.75 18.72 39.13
C GLY A 190 3.19 17.82 37.96
N ALA A 191 4.39 18.04 37.38
CA ALA A 191 4.93 17.41 36.18
C ALA A 191 6.29 16.72 36.42
N GLY A 192 6.64 16.41 37.68
CA GLY A 192 7.78 15.54 38.03
C GLY A 192 7.66 14.07 37.58
N GLN A 193 6.65 13.71 36.79
CA GLN A 193 6.45 12.36 36.25
C GLN A 193 6.62 12.26 34.73
N ILE A 194 6.72 13.38 34.00
CA ILE A 194 6.67 13.33 32.52
C ILE A 194 8.08 13.29 31.94
N SER A 195 8.58 12.07 31.75
CA SER A 195 9.76 11.82 30.90
C SER A 195 9.31 11.76 29.44
N ALA A 196 9.86 12.61 28.58
CA ALA A 196 9.65 12.49 27.14
C ALA A 196 10.31 11.18 26.66
N GLY A 197 9.53 10.32 26.00
CA GLY A 197 10.03 9.11 25.35
C GLY A 197 10.68 9.41 24.00
N THR A 198 11.03 8.35 23.27
CA THR A 198 11.53 8.48 21.89
C THR A 198 10.49 9.17 21.01
N GLY A 199 10.92 10.15 20.19
CA GLY A 199 10.04 10.91 19.31
C GLY A 199 9.42 12.17 19.95
N MET A 200 9.74 12.46 21.20
CA MET A 200 9.38 13.71 21.87
C MET A 200 10.60 14.31 22.58
N VAL A 201 10.58 15.62 22.79
CA VAL A 201 11.54 16.34 23.63
C VAL A 201 10.76 17.20 24.61
N LYS A 202 11.23 17.24 25.85
CA LYS A 202 10.73 18.17 26.87
C LYS A 202 11.74 19.29 27.03
N ASN A 203 11.31 20.53 26.79
CA ASN A 203 12.11 21.72 27.06
C ASN A 203 11.38 22.61 28.07
N GLY A 204 11.81 22.58 29.33
CA GLY A 204 11.07 23.21 30.43
C GLY A 204 9.66 22.61 30.52
N ASN A 205 8.63 23.45 30.36
CA ASN A 205 7.22 23.05 30.41
C ASN A 205 6.62 22.67 29.04
N THR A 206 7.38 22.83 27.96
CA THR A 206 6.92 22.50 26.60
C THR A 206 7.28 21.05 26.26
N LEU A 207 6.33 20.33 25.67
CA LEU A 207 6.55 19.02 25.07
C LEU A 207 6.43 19.17 23.55
N ASP A 208 7.55 19.00 22.86
CA ASP A 208 7.60 19.05 21.41
C ASP A 208 7.68 17.63 20.86
N VAL A 209 7.02 17.39 19.73
CA VAL A 209 7.27 16.18 18.95
C VAL A 209 8.52 16.37 18.10
N VAL A 210 9.40 15.37 18.13
CA VAL A 210 10.64 15.38 17.35
C VAL A 210 10.40 14.61 16.07
N GLY A 211 10.11 15.33 14.99
CA GLY A 211 10.08 14.80 13.63
C GLY A 211 11.39 15.08 12.90
N THR A 212 11.82 14.19 12.02
CA THR A 212 12.81 14.59 11.00
C THR A 212 12.15 15.59 10.06
N ALA A 213 12.82 16.72 9.85
CA ALA A 213 12.36 17.76 8.95
C ALA A 213 11.94 17.17 7.60
N GLY A 214 10.71 17.52 7.18
CA GLY A 214 10.14 17.02 5.94
C GLY A 214 9.56 15.61 6.02
N ARG A 215 9.39 14.97 7.20
CA ARG A 215 8.54 13.76 7.36
C ARG A 215 7.27 14.04 8.17
N ILE A 216 7.42 14.78 9.26
CA ILE A 216 6.33 15.23 10.13
C ILE A 216 6.37 16.75 10.17
N VAL A 217 5.21 17.39 10.15
CA VAL A 217 5.06 18.84 10.37
C VAL A 217 4.38 19.04 11.72
N ALA A 218 5.09 19.69 12.64
CA ALA A 218 4.54 20.11 13.93
C ALA A 218 4.13 21.58 13.83
N ASN A 219 2.82 21.84 13.89
CA ASN A 219 2.24 23.18 13.98
C ASN A 219 1.88 23.48 15.44
N ALA A 220 1.53 24.74 15.73
CA ALA A 220 1.19 25.15 17.10
C ALA A 220 0.11 24.28 17.77
N ASP A 221 -0.90 23.86 17.00
CA ASP A 221 -2.09 23.16 17.53
C ASP A 221 -2.37 21.80 16.86
N ASN A 222 -1.51 21.33 15.95
CA ASN A 222 -1.69 20.03 15.30
C ASN A 222 -0.37 19.42 14.80
N ILE A 223 -0.42 18.11 14.56
CA ILE A 223 0.63 17.35 13.91
C ILE A 223 0.07 16.85 12.59
N ASP A 224 0.78 17.09 11.50
CA ASP A 224 0.39 16.65 10.16
C ASP A 224 1.55 15.91 9.47
N LEU A 225 1.24 15.25 8.36
CA LEU A 225 2.24 14.70 7.46
C LEU A 225 2.92 15.82 6.68
N ALA A 226 4.23 15.69 6.50
CA ALA A 226 4.93 16.56 5.57
C ALA A 226 4.41 16.38 4.14
N THR A 227 4.45 17.48 3.38
CA THR A 227 4.13 17.48 1.95
C THR A 227 4.84 16.34 1.24
N THR A 228 4.05 15.51 0.57
CA THR A 228 4.58 14.42 -0.26
C THR A 228 5.10 14.96 -1.59
N GLY A 229 5.71 14.11 -2.41
CA GLY A 229 6.14 14.50 -3.76
C GLY A 229 5.01 14.66 -4.77
N VAL A 230 3.74 14.52 -4.35
CA VAL A 230 2.55 14.58 -5.21
C VAL A 230 1.49 15.51 -4.64
N THR A 231 0.72 16.13 -5.54
CA THR A 231 -0.52 16.84 -5.17
C THR A 231 -1.64 15.85 -4.92
N ALA A 232 -2.65 16.25 -4.14
CA ALA A 232 -3.85 15.44 -3.94
C ALA A 232 -4.49 15.05 -5.29
N GLY A 233 -4.79 13.78 -5.47
CA GLY A 233 -5.32 13.25 -6.72
C GLY A 233 -5.26 11.73 -6.79
N THR A 234 -5.78 11.17 -7.87
CA THR A 234 -5.76 9.73 -8.14
C THR A 234 -4.57 9.40 -9.04
N TYR A 235 -3.69 8.54 -8.57
CA TYR A 235 -2.56 8.02 -9.34
C TYR A 235 -2.68 6.51 -9.46
N THR A 236 -2.57 6.00 -10.69
CA THR A 236 -2.58 4.55 -10.94
C THR A 236 -1.19 3.93 -10.86
N LYS A 237 -0.14 4.76 -10.77
CA LYS A 237 1.23 4.35 -10.49
C LYS A 237 1.90 5.35 -9.54
N THR A 238 2.43 4.85 -8.44
CA THR A 238 3.17 5.67 -7.45
C THR A 238 4.57 5.13 -7.25
N THR A 239 5.48 6.03 -6.89
CA THR A 239 6.80 5.67 -6.35
C THR A 239 6.83 6.07 -4.89
N VAL A 240 7.44 5.24 -4.03
CA VAL A 240 7.57 5.50 -2.60
C VAL A 240 9.03 5.59 -2.19
N ASP A 241 9.32 6.34 -1.13
CA ASP A 241 10.63 6.32 -0.47
C ASP A 241 10.81 5.07 0.42
N ALA A 242 11.99 4.94 1.03
CA ALA A 242 12.31 3.82 1.93
C ALA A 242 11.41 3.73 3.17
N TYR A 243 10.63 4.78 3.45
CA TYR A 243 9.70 4.86 4.57
C TYR A 243 8.23 4.70 4.13
N GLY A 244 7.99 4.39 2.85
CA GLY A 244 6.66 4.13 2.30
C GLY A 244 5.86 5.37 1.90
N ARG A 245 6.45 6.58 1.97
CA ARG A 245 5.76 7.80 1.55
C ARG A 245 5.86 7.98 0.05
N VAL A 246 4.76 8.39 -0.59
CA VAL A 246 4.71 8.67 -2.03
C VAL A 246 5.60 9.86 -2.40
N THR A 247 6.53 9.65 -3.34
CA THR A 247 7.46 10.66 -3.85
C THR A 247 7.19 11.08 -5.29
N ALA A 248 6.45 10.27 -6.04
CA ALA A 248 5.99 10.60 -7.37
C ALA A 248 4.71 9.83 -7.71
N GLY A 249 3.87 10.42 -8.54
CA GLY A 249 2.61 9.84 -8.98
C GLY A 249 2.43 10.09 -10.48
N THR A 250 2.11 9.04 -11.21
CA THR A 250 1.89 9.07 -12.66
C THR A 250 0.72 8.16 -13.04
N THR A 251 0.27 8.26 -14.29
CA THR A 251 -0.68 7.29 -14.84
C THR A 251 0.09 6.04 -15.28
N ALA A 252 -0.34 4.88 -14.81
CA ALA A 252 0.14 3.60 -15.28
C ALA A 252 -0.04 3.48 -16.80
N THR A 253 0.99 3.00 -17.47
CA THR A 253 0.99 2.66 -18.90
C THR A 253 0.78 1.16 -19.08
N PRO A 254 0.36 0.70 -20.26
CA PRO A 254 0.26 -0.74 -20.54
C PRO A 254 1.56 -1.51 -20.24
N ALA A 255 2.72 -0.89 -20.47
CA ALA A 255 4.03 -1.48 -20.16
C ALA A 255 4.22 -1.79 -18.67
N ASP A 256 3.62 -0.99 -17.77
CA ASP A 256 3.77 -1.16 -16.32
C ASP A 256 3.08 -2.42 -15.78
N ILE A 257 2.09 -2.94 -16.51
CA ILE A 257 1.31 -4.14 -16.15
C ILE A 257 1.51 -5.29 -17.16
N GLY A 258 2.46 -5.16 -18.07
CA GLY A 258 2.67 -6.14 -19.15
C GLY A 258 1.51 -6.22 -20.16
N ALA A 259 0.66 -5.20 -20.22
CA ALA A 259 -0.44 -5.13 -21.18
C ALA A 259 0.06 -4.62 -22.54
N GLN A 260 -0.54 -5.13 -23.61
CA GLN A 260 -0.28 -4.64 -24.96
C GLN A 260 -0.78 -3.19 -25.11
N PRO A 261 -0.03 -2.30 -25.79
CA PRO A 261 -0.49 -0.96 -26.08
C PRO A 261 -1.82 -0.96 -26.82
N SER A 262 -2.70 0.00 -26.48
CA SER A 262 -3.95 0.17 -27.21
C SER A 262 -3.67 0.43 -28.69
N ASN A 263 -4.28 -0.38 -29.54
CA ASN A 263 -4.24 -0.25 -31.00
C ASN A 263 -5.66 -0.48 -31.52
N ALA A 264 -6.11 0.35 -32.45
CA ALA A 264 -7.46 0.26 -33.00
C ALA A 264 -7.78 -1.11 -33.64
N ASN A 265 -6.81 -1.80 -34.25
CA ASN A 265 -7.02 -3.18 -34.73
C ASN A 265 -7.29 -4.16 -33.57
N LEU A 266 -6.59 -4.02 -32.45
CA LEU A 266 -6.82 -4.88 -31.28
C LEU A 266 -8.17 -4.58 -30.64
N THR A 267 -8.57 -3.31 -30.58
CA THR A 267 -9.93 -2.91 -30.16
C THR A 267 -10.98 -3.52 -31.08
N ASN A 268 -10.81 -3.42 -32.39
CA ASN A 268 -11.73 -3.99 -33.38
C ASN A 268 -11.79 -5.52 -33.27
N LEU A 269 -10.67 -6.19 -33.00
CA LEU A 269 -10.63 -7.64 -32.78
C LEU A 269 -11.35 -8.02 -31.49
N ALA A 270 -11.11 -7.30 -30.40
CA ALA A 270 -11.78 -7.53 -29.12
C ALA A 270 -13.30 -7.28 -29.19
N SER A 271 -13.74 -6.38 -30.07
CA SER A 271 -15.15 -6.11 -30.34
C SER A 271 -15.74 -6.93 -31.51
N PHE A 272 -14.97 -7.84 -32.13
CA PHE A 272 -15.44 -8.62 -33.27
C PHE A 272 -16.40 -9.72 -32.83
N SER A 273 -17.65 -9.66 -33.30
CA SER A 273 -18.72 -10.60 -32.94
C SER A 273 -19.34 -11.33 -34.14
N GLY A 274 -18.83 -11.09 -35.35
CA GLY A 274 -19.37 -11.67 -36.59
C GLY A 274 -18.79 -13.05 -36.91
N PRO A 275 -19.57 -13.97 -37.53
CA PRO A 275 -19.03 -15.23 -38.05
C PRO A 275 -18.15 -15.00 -39.29
N GLY A 276 -17.11 -15.81 -39.48
CA GLY A 276 -16.24 -15.74 -40.66
C GLY A 276 -14.79 -15.44 -40.32
N PHE A 277 -14.02 -15.15 -41.36
CA PHE A 277 -12.62 -14.76 -41.27
C PHE A 277 -12.50 -13.28 -40.93
N TYR A 278 -11.68 -12.97 -39.93
CA TYR A 278 -11.32 -11.60 -39.59
C TYR A 278 -10.33 -11.04 -40.62
N VAL A 279 -10.77 -10.05 -41.40
CA VAL A 279 -9.97 -9.47 -42.47
C VAL A 279 -9.83 -7.97 -42.27
N ASN A 280 -8.59 -7.48 -42.25
CA ASN A 280 -8.28 -6.05 -42.38
C ASN A 280 -8.59 -5.59 -43.80
N THR A 281 -9.51 -4.65 -43.99
CA THR A 281 -9.83 -4.08 -45.31
C THR A 281 -9.21 -2.71 -45.53
N SER A 282 -8.79 -2.03 -44.47
CA SER A 282 -7.94 -0.85 -44.48
C SER A 282 -7.32 -0.64 -43.09
N THR A 283 -6.50 0.40 -42.91
CA THR A 283 -5.96 0.75 -41.59
C THR A 283 -7.08 0.93 -40.58
N ASN A 284 -7.06 0.16 -39.49
CA ASN A 284 -8.06 0.21 -38.41
C ASN A 284 -9.49 -0.13 -38.86
N SER A 285 -9.65 -0.91 -39.94
CA SER A 285 -10.96 -1.33 -40.44
C SER A 285 -10.99 -2.83 -40.72
N ASN A 286 -12.01 -3.48 -40.18
CA ASN A 286 -12.11 -4.92 -40.11
C ASN A 286 -13.50 -5.35 -40.52
N VAL A 287 -13.58 -6.44 -41.27
CA VAL A 287 -14.86 -7.04 -41.64
C VAL A 287 -14.76 -8.55 -41.56
N ALA A 288 -15.87 -9.18 -41.24
CA ALA A 288 -16.03 -10.61 -41.41
C ALA A 288 -16.17 -10.93 -42.90
N ARG A 289 -15.40 -11.90 -43.40
CA ARG A 289 -15.59 -12.44 -44.76
C ARG A 289 -15.80 -13.94 -44.72
N SER A 290 -16.56 -14.46 -45.67
CA SER A 290 -16.64 -15.88 -45.97
C SER A 290 -15.95 -16.18 -47.29
N ILE A 291 -15.42 -17.39 -47.44
CA ILE A 291 -14.99 -17.91 -48.73
C ILE A 291 -16.26 -18.19 -49.55
N ALA A 292 -16.29 -17.73 -50.79
CA ALA A 292 -17.40 -17.95 -51.72
C ALA A 292 -16.87 -18.52 -53.03
N GLY A 293 -17.55 -19.56 -53.52
CA GLY A 293 -17.31 -20.16 -54.82
C GLY A 293 -18.38 -19.70 -55.78
N THR A 294 -18.06 -19.61 -57.07
CA THR A 294 -19.11 -19.40 -58.07
C THR A 294 -19.91 -20.70 -58.22
N ALA A 295 -21.22 -20.59 -58.05
CA ALA A 295 -22.14 -21.71 -58.18
C ALA A 295 -21.89 -22.50 -59.48
N GLY A 296 -21.84 -23.82 -59.36
CA GLY A 296 -21.60 -24.69 -60.50
C GLY A 296 -20.18 -24.70 -61.04
N ARG A 297 -19.21 -23.95 -60.47
CA ARG A 297 -17.77 -24.02 -60.81
C ARG A 297 -16.92 -24.70 -59.74
N ILE A 298 -16.92 -24.15 -58.52
CA ILE A 298 -16.16 -24.65 -57.36
C ILE A 298 -17.14 -24.82 -56.20
N GLY A 299 -17.07 -25.97 -55.52
CA GLY A 299 -17.86 -26.24 -54.34
C GLY A 299 -17.20 -25.62 -53.12
N ILE A 300 -17.96 -24.83 -52.35
CA ILE A 300 -17.55 -24.33 -51.04
C ILE A 300 -18.54 -24.81 -50.01
N THR A 301 -18.05 -25.50 -48.98
CA THR A 301 -18.84 -25.90 -47.81
C THR A 301 -18.30 -25.16 -46.59
N ASN A 302 -19.21 -24.69 -45.72
CA ASN A 302 -18.87 -23.95 -44.49
C ASN A 302 -17.95 -22.73 -44.71
N GLY A 303 -18.18 -21.94 -45.76
CA GLY A 303 -17.29 -20.82 -46.13
C GLY A 303 -17.06 -19.75 -45.05
N ASN A 304 -17.92 -19.69 -44.02
CA ASN A 304 -17.78 -18.80 -42.85
C ASN A 304 -17.17 -19.49 -41.61
N GLY A 305 -16.85 -20.79 -41.68
CA GLY A 305 -16.24 -21.55 -40.59
C GLY A 305 -17.15 -21.85 -39.39
N VAL A 306 -18.44 -21.49 -39.41
CA VAL A 306 -19.32 -21.61 -38.23
C VAL A 306 -19.74 -23.05 -37.96
N ALA A 307 -20.18 -23.76 -39.01
CA ALA A 307 -20.69 -25.13 -38.89
C ALA A 307 -19.58 -26.20 -39.03
N GLY A 308 -18.31 -25.78 -39.15
CA GLY A 308 -17.14 -26.64 -39.33
C GLY A 308 -16.06 -25.99 -40.18
N ASN A 309 -14.98 -26.72 -40.46
CA ASN A 309 -13.89 -26.22 -41.30
C ASN A 309 -14.40 -25.86 -42.71
N PRO A 310 -14.00 -24.69 -43.26
CA PRO A 310 -14.25 -24.38 -44.66
C PRO A 310 -13.56 -25.39 -45.57
N THR A 311 -14.27 -25.90 -46.58
CA THR A 311 -13.69 -26.77 -47.61
C THR A 311 -13.88 -26.17 -48.99
N ILE A 312 -12.87 -26.36 -49.84
CA ILE A 312 -12.86 -25.98 -51.26
C ILE A 312 -12.64 -27.26 -52.04
N ASP A 313 -13.57 -27.59 -52.93
CA ASP A 313 -13.46 -28.80 -53.74
C ASP A 313 -13.97 -28.58 -55.18
N LEU A 314 -13.52 -29.45 -56.09
CA LEU A 314 -14.05 -29.51 -57.43
C LEU A 314 -15.47 -30.07 -57.39
N LEU A 315 -16.37 -29.45 -58.14
CA LEU A 315 -17.69 -30.03 -58.35
C LEU A 315 -17.59 -31.21 -59.32
N THR A 316 -18.51 -32.15 -59.21
CA THR A 316 -18.63 -33.27 -60.13
C THR A 316 -18.79 -32.77 -61.57
N SER A 317 -17.96 -33.29 -62.48
CA SER A 317 -17.88 -32.85 -63.89
C SER A 317 -18.96 -33.46 -64.79
N GLY A 318 -19.94 -34.18 -64.22
CA GLY A 318 -20.96 -34.92 -64.98
C GLY A 318 -20.41 -36.11 -65.79
N VAL A 319 -19.09 -36.27 -65.85
CA VAL A 319 -18.39 -37.37 -66.52
C VAL A 319 -17.91 -38.37 -65.48
N ALA A 320 -18.14 -39.66 -65.75
CA ALA A 320 -17.69 -40.74 -64.87
C ALA A 320 -16.15 -40.82 -64.83
N VAL A 321 -15.61 -41.39 -63.76
CA VAL A 321 -14.18 -41.66 -63.66
C VAL A 321 -13.75 -42.65 -64.76
N GLY A 322 -12.71 -42.31 -65.52
CA GLY A 322 -12.25 -43.14 -66.63
C GLY A 322 -11.13 -42.50 -67.45
N THR A 323 -10.58 -43.29 -68.38
CA THR A 323 -9.65 -42.79 -69.41
C THR A 323 -10.44 -42.56 -70.70
N TYR A 324 -10.33 -41.36 -71.24
CA TYR A 324 -11.06 -40.95 -72.44
C TYR A 324 -10.11 -40.38 -73.49
N ASN A 325 -10.29 -40.79 -74.74
CA ASN A 325 -9.50 -40.30 -75.87
C ASN A 325 -10.09 -39.01 -76.47
N ASN A 326 -11.33 -38.68 -76.13
CA ASN A 326 -11.98 -37.43 -76.51
C ASN A 326 -12.77 -36.84 -75.33
N VAL A 327 -12.63 -35.55 -75.11
CA VAL A 327 -13.35 -34.79 -74.08
C VAL A 327 -13.92 -33.51 -74.68
N THR A 328 -15.12 -33.14 -74.25
CA THR A 328 -15.65 -31.80 -74.45
C THR A 328 -15.42 -31.01 -73.17
N VAL A 329 -14.94 -29.78 -73.31
CA VAL A 329 -14.78 -28.86 -72.19
C VAL A 329 -15.71 -27.66 -72.32
N ASP A 330 -16.11 -27.08 -71.20
CA ASP A 330 -16.78 -25.78 -71.20
C ASP A 330 -15.80 -24.61 -71.41
N ALA A 331 -16.32 -23.38 -71.42
CA ALA A 331 -15.54 -22.16 -71.56
C ALA A 331 -14.48 -21.94 -70.46
N TYR A 332 -14.55 -22.71 -69.37
CA TYR A 332 -13.63 -22.67 -68.24
C TYR A 332 -12.65 -23.86 -68.24
N GLY A 333 -12.64 -24.67 -69.31
CA GLY A 333 -11.75 -25.82 -69.46
C GLY A 333 -12.15 -27.06 -68.68
N ARG A 334 -13.36 -27.09 -68.12
CA ARG A 334 -13.85 -28.25 -67.35
C ARG A 334 -14.48 -29.26 -68.28
N VAL A 335 -14.12 -30.53 -68.11
CA VAL A 335 -14.74 -31.61 -68.88
C VAL A 335 -16.24 -31.67 -68.58
N THR A 336 -17.07 -31.63 -69.62
CA THR A 336 -18.54 -31.70 -69.52
C THR A 336 -19.10 -32.94 -70.21
N SER A 337 -18.34 -33.55 -71.12
CA SER A 337 -18.64 -34.87 -71.69
C SER A 337 -17.35 -35.55 -72.14
N ALA A 338 -17.36 -36.87 -72.23
CA ALA A 338 -16.22 -37.64 -72.71
C ALA A 338 -16.66 -38.89 -73.46
N SER A 339 -15.88 -39.28 -74.47
CA SER A 339 -16.14 -40.45 -75.30
C SER A 339 -14.83 -41.11 -75.77
N ASN A 340 -14.90 -42.39 -76.11
CA ASN A 340 -13.82 -43.10 -76.80
C ASN A 340 -14.24 -43.31 -78.25
N ILE A 341 -13.42 -42.85 -79.18
CA ILE A 341 -13.60 -43.12 -80.60
C ILE A 341 -12.96 -44.49 -80.89
N ALA A 342 -13.72 -45.39 -81.53
CA ALA A 342 -13.16 -46.63 -82.05
C ALA A 342 -12.21 -46.29 -83.21
N VAL A 343 -10.90 -46.40 -83.00
CA VAL A 343 -9.91 -46.23 -84.06
C VAL A 343 -9.80 -47.56 -84.81
N MET A 344 -9.80 -47.54 -86.15
CA MET A 344 -9.54 -48.74 -86.97
C MET A 344 -8.19 -49.35 -86.57
N ASN A 345 -8.18 -50.64 -86.24
CA ASN A 345 -6.97 -51.35 -85.86
C ASN A 345 -6.06 -51.51 -87.11
N PRO A 346 -4.84 -50.95 -87.13
CA PRO A 346 -3.91 -51.10 -88.26
C PRO A 346 -3.59 -52.56 -88.59
N SER A 347 -3.71 -53.46 -87.61
CA SER A 347 -3.50 -54.89 -87.79
C SER A 347 -4.52 -55.56 -88.73
N ASN A 348 -5.66 -54.91 -88.99
CA ASN A 348 -6.71 -55.44 -89.88
C ASN A 348 -6.56 -54.95 -91.34
N TYR A 349 -5.47 -54.29 -91.70
CA TYR A 349 -5.23 -53.81 -93.07
C TYR A 349 -4.06 -54.56 -93.72
N ILE A 350 -4.37 -55.42 -94.69
CA ILE A 350 -3.40 -56.15 -95.49
C ILE A 350 -3.01 -55.32 -96.71
N VAL A 351 -1.70 -55.20 -96.97
CA VAL A 351 -1.16 -54.40 -98.07
C VAL A 351 -0.29 -55.26 -98.98
N ARG A 352 -0.55 -55.20 -100.29
CA ARG A 352 0.25 -55.86 -101.35
C ARG A 352 0.47 -57.36 -101.16
N GLU A 353 -0.51 -58.05 -100.59
CA GLU A 353 -0.49 -59.50 -100.53
C GLU A 353 -0.33 -60.09 -101.94
N SER A 354 0.49 -61.12 -102.08
CA SER A 354 0.49 -61.98 -103.26
C SER A 354 -0.51 -63.10 -103.03
N PRO A 355 -1.66 -63.13 -103.74
CA PRO A 355 -2.60 -64.23 -103.63
C PRO A 355 -1.91 -65.55 -104.00
N SER A 356 -2.25 -66.61 -103.27
CA SER A 356 -1.79 -67.96 -103.58
C SER A 356 -2.49 -68.51 -104.82
N GLY A 357 -1.73 -69.22 -105.67
CA GLY A 357 -2.20 -69.73 -106.97
C GLY A 357 -1.11 -69.59 -108.03
N LEU A 358 -0.97 -70.57 -108.93
CA LEU A 358 0.04 -70.53 -109.98
C LEU A 358 -0.43 -69.60 -111.12
N VAL A 359 0.41 -68.64 -111.51
CA VAL A 359 0.19 -67.82 -112.71
C VAL A 359 0.83 -68.55 -113.90
N ASN A 360 0.01 -69.31 -114.64
CA ASN A 360 0.49 -70.22 -115.69
C ASN A 360 -0.22 -70.08 -117.04
N GLY A 361 -1.06 -69.05 -117.22
CA GLY A 361 -1.88 -68.87 -118.42
C GLY A 361 -3.07 -69.82 -118.51
N THR A 362 -3.38 -70.62 -117.47
CA THR A 362 -4.56 -71.50 -117.42
C THR A 362 -5.35 -71.38 -116.11
N ASN A 363 -4.71 -71.02 -115.00
CA ASN A 363 -5.37 -70.87 -113.70
C ASN A 363 -6.08 -69.51 -113.58
N ALA A 364 -7.40 -69.54 -113.39
CA ALA A 364 -8.22 -68.35 -113.17
C ALA A 364 -8.42 -68.02 -111.67
N VAL A 365 -8.03 -68.90 -110.75
CA VAL A 365 -8.44 -68.82 -109.34
C VAL A 365 -7.23 -68.61 -108.42
N PHE A 366 -7.34 -67.64 -107.51
CA PHE A 366 -6.31 -67.28 -106.55
C PHE A 366 -6.92 -67.07 -105.15
N SER A 367 -6.17 -67.35 -104.08
CA SER A 367 -6.67 -67.26 -102.71
C SER A 367 -5.84 -66.32 -101.84
N LEU A 368 -6.53 -65.43 -101.13
CA LEU A 368 -6.01 -64.55 -100.10
C LEU A 368 -5.89 -65.27 -98.76
N ALA A 369 -5.04 -64.75 -97.88
CA ALA A 369 -4.80 -65.29 -96.55
C ALA A 369 -5.97 -65.01 -95.59
N ASN A 370 -6.70 -63.91 -95.78
CA ASN A 370 -7.88 -63.55 -95.01
C ASN A 370 -9.05 -63.21 -95.94
N VAL A 371 -10.27 -63.27 -95.41
CA VAL A 371 -11.49 -62.86 -96.13
C VAL A 371 -11.58 -61.33 -96.09
N PRO A 372 -11.55 -60.64 -97.24
CA PRO A 372 -11.72 -59.19 -97.25
C PRO A 372 -13.12 -58.77 -96.79
N LEU A 373 -13.21 -57.60 -96.15
CA LEU A 373 -14.47 -56.88 -96.02
C LEU A 373 -15.00 -56.56 -97.41
N ALA A 374 -16.18 -57.09 -97.72
CA ALA A 374 -16.77 -57.02 -99.07
C ALA A 374 -16.80 -55.58 -99.64
N GLY A 375 -16.25 -55.41 -100.84
CA GLY A 375 -16.20 -54.14 -101.56
C GLY A 375 -15.14 -53.16 -101.05
N LYS A 376 -14.21 -53.62 -100.20
CA LYS A 376 -13.05 -52.86 -99.71
C LYS A 376 -11.73 -53.44 -100.16
N GLU A 377 -11.75 -54.56 -100.86
CA GLU A 377 -10.62 -55.16 -101.53
C GLU A 377 -10.20 -54.37 -102.77
N MET A 378 -8.90 -54.33 -103.01
CA MET A 378 -8.29 -53.75 -104.20
C MET A 378 -7.34 -54.80 -104.76
N ILE A 379 -7.71 -55.38 -105.91
CA ILE A 379 -6.89 -56.36 -106.62
C ILE A 379 -6.20 -55.67 -107.80
N TYR A 380 -4.90 -55.86 -107.93
CA TYR A 380 -4.08 -55.28 -108.97
C TYR A 380 -3.45 -56.38 -109.82
N LEU A 381 -3.53 -56.28 -111.14
CA LEU A 381 -2.80 -57.10 -112.10
C LEU A 381 -1.75 -56.23 -112.79
N ASN A 382 -0.47 -56.58 -112.67
CA ASN A 382 0.66 -55.81 -113.22
C ASN A 382 0.63 -54.32 -112.85
N GLY A 383 0.10 -54.01 -111.66
CA GLY A 383 -0.04 -52.64 -111.15
C GLY A 383 -1.32 -51.91 -111.59
N GLN A 384 -2.15 -52.48 -112.46
CA GLN A 384 -3.46 -51.93 -112.81
C GLN A 384 -4.50 -52.42 -111.81
N LEU A 385 -5.27 -51.49 -111.21
CA LEU A 385 -6.42 -51.83 -110.37
C LEU A 385 -7.50 -52.48 -111.24
N LEU A 386 -7.99 -53.61 -110.77
CA LEU A 386 -9.05 -54.38 -111.42
C LEU A 386 -10.41 -54.00 -110.85
N GLU A 387 -11.45 -54.10 -111.68
CA GLU A 387 -12.83 -53.89 -111.27
C GLU A 387 -13.48 -55.20 -110.78
N PRO A 388 -14.04 -55.24 -109.55
CA PRO A 388 -14.77 -56.41 -109.05
C PRO A 388 -16.16 -56.51 -109.70
N GLY A 389 -16.65 -57.74 -109.90
CA GLY A 389 -18.04 -58.01 -110.26
C GLY A 389 -18.21 -59.05 -111.37
N THR A 390 -19.38 -59.66 -111.44
CA THR A 390 -19.70 -60.65 -112.47
C THR A 390 -19.66 -60.00 -113.86
N GLY A 391 -18.72 -60.41 -114.69
CA GLY A 391 -18.50 -59.83 -116.03
C GLY A 391 -17.44 -58.71 -116.08
N ASN A 392 -16.88 -58.32 -114.94
CA ASN A 392 -15.72 -57.42 -114.83
C ASN A 392 -14.42 -58.23 -114.71
N ASP A 393 -13.30 -57.57 -114.40
CA ASP A 393 -11.96 -58.16 -114.40
C ASP A 393 -11.79 -59.34 -113.44
N TYR A 394 -12.48 -59.31 -112.29
CA TYR A 394 -12.51 -60.42 -111.34
C TYR A 394 -13.81 -60.48 -110.54
N THR A 395 -14.08 -61.65 -109.96
CA THR A 395 -15.04 -61.83 -108.88
C THR A 395 -14.31 -62.28 -107.62
N ILE A 396 -14.84 -61.96 -106.44
CA ILE A 396 -14.30 -62.45 -105.16
C ILE A 396 -15.42 -63.05 -104.32
N SER A 397 -15.14 -64.19 -103.70
CA SER A 397 -16.04 -64.86 -102.76
C SER A 397 -15.23 -65.45 -101.62
N GLY A 398 -15.49 -65.01 -100.40
CA GLY A 398 -14.61 -65.29 -99.26
C GLY A 398 -13.21 -64.75 -99.55
N ALA A 399 -12.19 -65.59 -99.39
CA ALA A 399 -10.80 -65.24 -99.71
C ALA A 399 -10.42 -65.57 -101.17
N THR A 400 -11.36 -66.03 -102.01
CA THR A 400 -11.06 -66.57 -103.33
C THR A 400 -11.38 -65.56 -104.42
N ILE A 401 -10.36 -65.17 -105.18
CA ILE A 401 -10.41 -64.33 -106.37
C ILE A 401 -10.54 -65.25 -107.59
N THR A 402 -11.49 -64.95 -108.48
CA THR A 402 -11.62 -65.58 -109.79
C THR A 402 -11.49 -64.52 -110.86
N MET A 403 -10.40 -64.56 -111.62
CA MET A 403 -10.08 -63.61 -112.69
C MET A 403 -10.88 -63.97 -113.95
N LEU A 404 -11.48 -62.97 -114.60
CA LEU A 404 -12.17 -63.16 -115.87
C LEU A 404 -11.17 -63.34 -117.03
N THR A 405 -10.10 -62.53 -117.04
CA THR A 405 -8.96 -62.72 -117.96
C THR A 405 -7.86 -63.48 -117.24
N ILE A 406 -7.49 -64.65 -117.76
CA ILE A 406 -6.53 -65.56 -117.11
C ILE A 406 -5.11 -64.95 -117.18
N PRO A 407 -4.45 -64.70 -116.03
CA PRO A 407 -3.10 -64.17 -115.99
C PRO A 407 -2.07 -65.10 -116.65
N VAL A 408 -1.22 -64.54 -117.50
CA VAL A 408 -0.16 -65.28 -118.23
C VAL A 408 1.13 -65.34 -117.43
N VAL A 409 2.01 -66.31 -117.75
CA VAL A 409 3.30 -66.46 -117.07
C VAL A 409 4.07 -65.13 -117.10
N GLY A 410 4.38 -64.59 -115.92
CA GLY A 410 5.04 -63.30 -115.74
C GLY A 410 4.14 -62.21 -115.14
N ASP A 411 2.82 -62.40 -115.16
CA ASP A 411 1.89 -61.46 -114.53
C ASP A 411 2.00 -61.48 -112.99
N ILE A 412 1.85 -60.30 -112.37
CA ILE A 412 1.90 -60.10 -110.93
C ILE A 412 0.52 -59.69 -110.42
N ILE A 413 -0.03 -60.48 -109.51
CA ILE A 413 -1.27 -60.15 -108.79
C ILE A 413 -0.93 -59.63 -107.39
N ARG A 414 -1.53 -58.50 -107.00
CA ARG A 414 -1.43 -57.94 -105.65
C ARG A 414 -2.80 -57.62 -105.09
N ALA A 415 -3.02 -57.90 -103.81
CA ALA A 415 -4.24 -57.57 -103.11
C ALA A 415 -3.97 -56.65 -101.91
N THR A 416 -4.80 -55.63 -101.73
CA THR A 416 -4.80 -54.75 -100.54
C THR A 416 -6.23 -54.65 -100.03
N TYR A 417 -6.47 -54.91 -98.74
CA TYR A 417 -7.82 -55.00 -98.19
C TYR A 417 -7.85 -54.89 -96.66
N TYR A 418 -9.02 -54.58 -96.13
CA TYR A 418 -9.32 -54.73 -94.71
C TYR A 418 -9.99 -56.08 -94.45
N TYR A 419 -9.74 -56.70 -93.29
CA TYR A 419 -10.36 -57.96 -92.86
C TYR A 419 -10.92 -57.94 -91.44
#